data_AF-A0A522F8R3-F1
#
_entry.id   AF-A0A522F8R3-F1
#
_cell.length_a   1.000
_cell.length_b   1.000
_cell.length_c   1.000
_cell.angle_alpha   90.00
_cell.angle_beta   90.00
_cell.angle_gamma   90.00
#
_symmetry.space_group_name_H-M   'P 1'
#
loop_
_entity.id
_entity.type
_entity.pdbx_description
1 polymer ?
#
loop_
_entity_poly.entity_id
_entity_poly.type
_entity_poly.pdbx_seq_one_letter_code
_entity_poly.pdbx_strand_id
1 'polypeptide(L)'
;MKTITLTVFFEGTIYSIEQRNSHLYHFFHEDCEGQRIRSPLDLVQFPQLTHFKMGFDGCGVAFGLPGLLFGSGLDSQYNVVESVVKALIKSGAQVKLNCIGLSRGGVACLLLAKKLGAIDLAHLETKLLLLDPVPGNSLLAARKDFFSKTLANQAMDVSNSRNLTSVHTIYPYQEAGDDYPGLDDKVVALMQIPIRPTYPPQCVVNEEVIIGAHLNAFQDESTAAEQVHALHGVDSVPIIRQLSKEIIGGFLQQMGALSQMGQDNIKPVIASRFQAEQVKWTTWLKSIMKDIIPKDRPFHSQDNSRLSASNTGLFLNKIHRDLVPGAEITPDNLCLKIVPERVKPIIAKTPLSKKILLDFIQVIKSQMTLYAQLNKKSKLADKIANDLQEKSFTEEELSFVLRDILALQLQQESYSAWFFSPISWNDVVMNKLNTSEFAPIRLCIRPDGNPVKMTDLRCYVLGKDVPSYFAPQNENENLSALEQTPTGTDRYPSLI
;
A
#
# COMPACT_ATOMS: atom_id res chain seq x y z
N MET A 1 -21.18 9.50 7.98
CA MET A 1 -20.48 8.74 6.91
C MET A 1 -20.65 7.25 7.18
N LYS A 2 -21.07 6.46 6.19
CA LYS A 2 -21.16 4.98 6.31
C LYS A 2 -19.77 4.39 6.02
N THR A 3 -19.26 3.48 6.84
CA THR A 3 -18.03 2.75 6.52
C THR A 3 -18.38 1.50 5.71
N ILE A 4 -17.64 1.27 4.62
CA ILE A 4 -17.82 0.12 3.71
C ILE A 4 -16.46 -0.57 3.53
N THR A 5 -16.39 -1.86 3.81
CA THR A 5 -15.22 -2.70 3.53
C THR A 5 -15.29 -3.22 2.09
N LEU A 6 -14.18 -3.14 1.37
CA LEU A 6 -13.98 -3.74 0.06
C LEU A 6 -12.76 -4.66 0.12
N THR A 7 -12.97 -5.98 0.07
CA THR A 7 -11.88 -6.96 0.03
C THR A 7 -11.61 -7.38 -1.41
N VAL A 8 -10.36 -7.31 -1.86
CA VAL A 8 -9.97 -7.57 -3.24
C VAL A 8 -8.86 -8.61 -3.30
N PHE A 9 -9.07 -9.65 -4.10
CA PHE A 9 -8.13 -10.74 -4.31
C PHE A 9 -7.59 -10.69 -5.74
N PHE A 10 -6.26 -10.63 -5.90
CA PHE A 10 -5.57 -10.72 -7.18
C PHE A 10 -4.70 -11.98 -7.23
N GLU A 11 -5.00 -12.88 -8.16
CA GLU A 11 -4.27 -14.15 -8.29
C GLU A 11 -2.84 -14.02 -8.83
N GLY A 12 -2.06 -15.07 -8.59
CA GLY A 12 -0.76 -15.27 -9.20
C GLY A 12 -0.86 -15.46 -10.71
N THR A 13 0.20 -15.11 -11.45
CA THR A 13 0.25 -15.00 -12.92
C THR A 13 -0.52 -16.07 -13.72
N ILE A 14 -0.50 -17.33 -13.26
CA ILE A 14 -1.02 -18.51 -13.96
C ILE A 14 -2.30 -19.11 -13.35
N TYR A 15 -2.83 -18.55 -12.27
CA TYR A 15 -3.99 -19.10 -11.56
C TYR A 15 -5.27 -18.31 -11.84
N SER A 16 -6.40 -19.01 -11.87
CA SER A 16 -7.73 -18.42 -11.92
C SER A 16 -8.31 -18.35 -10.51
N ILE A 17 -8.93 -17.22 -10.15
CA ILE A 17 -9.62 -17.05 -8.85
C ILE A 17 -10.90 -17.91 -8.77
N GLU A 18 -11.39 -18.41 -9.91
CA GLU A 18 -12.51 -19.37 -9.99
C GLU A 18 -12.05 -20.83 -9.86
N GLN A 19 -10.75 -21.11 -9.70
CA GLN A 19 -10.19 -22.46 -9.60
C GLN A 19 -9.45 -22.66 -8.26
N ARG A 20 -9.62 -23.86 -7.69
CA ARG A 20 -9.04 -24.27 -6.40
C ARG A 20 -7.54 -24.62 -6.51
N ASN A 21 -6.74 -23.65 -6.96
CA ASN A 21 -5.30 -23.78 -7.17
C ASN A 21 -4.48 -23.13 -6.04
N SER A 22 -4.98 -22.05 -5.42
CA SER A 22 -4.31 -21.30 -4.36
C SER A 22 -5.21 -21.11 -3.14
N HIS A 23 -4.62 -20.71 -2.00
CA HIS A 23 -5.40 -20.30 -0.83
C HIS A 23 -6.34 -19.12 -1.09
N LEU A 24 -6.06 -18.26 -2.07
CA LEU A 24 -6.93 -17.12 -2.39
C LEU A 24 -8.30 -17.55 -2.90
N TYR A 25 -8.41 -18.73 -3.54
CA TYR A 25 -9.70 -19.33 -3.88
C TYR A 25 -10.57 -19.54 -2.62
N HIS A 26 -10.01 -20.16 -1.57
CA HIS A 26 -10.74 -20.41 -0.32
C HIS A 26 -11.15 -19.10 0.35
N PHE A 27 -10.21 -18.18 0.51
CA PHE A 27 -10.53 -16.89 1.15
C PHE A 27 -11.54 -16.08 0.34
N PHE A 28 -11.54 -16.17 -0.98
CA PHE A 28 -12.49 -15.46 -1.83
C PHE A 28 -13.88 -16.11 -1.87
N HIS A 29 -13.99 -17.43 -2.04
CA HIS A 29 -15.29 -18.10 -2.20
C HIS A 29 -15.93 -18.51 -0.88
N GLU A 30 -15.14 -19.02 0.07
CA GLU A 30 -15.62 -19.71 1.27
C GLU A 30 -15.55 -18.81 2.52
N ASP A 31 -14.42 -18.15 2.79
CA ASP A 31 -14.21 -17.46 4.09
C ASP A 31 -14.63 -15.97 4.10
N CYS A 32 -14.50 -15.24 2.99
CA CYS A 32 -14.86 -13.82 2.94
C CYS A 32 -16.35 -13.63 2.69
N GLU A 33 -17.10 -13.18 3.70
CA GLU A 33 -18.56 -12.98 3.63
C GLU A 33 -19.02 -11.80 2.76
N GLY A 34 -18.10 -10.95 2.29
CA GLY A 34 -18.45 -9.77 1.47
C GLY A 34 -19.25 -10.14 0.22
N GLN A 35 -20.22 -9.30 -0.16
CA GLN A 35 -21.00 -9.53 -1.38
C GLN A 35 -20.10 -9.38 -2.61
N ARG A 36 -20.09 -10.41 -3.48
CA ARG A 36 -19.29 -10.38 -4.71
C ARG A 36 -19.84 -9.31 -5.67
N ILE A 37 -18.97 -8.41 -6.10
CA ILE A 37 -19.21 -7.41 -7.15
C ILE A 37 -18.11 -7.48 -8.22
N ARG A 38 -18.39 -6.94 -9.42
CA ARG A 38 -17.45 -6.90 -10.55
C ARG A 38 -17.21 -5.48 -11.05
N SER A 39 -18.12 -4.55 -10.80
CA SER A 39 -18.07 -3.18 -11.31
C SER A 39 -18.83 -2.19 -10.39
N PRO A 40 -18.69 -0.87 -10.61
CA PRO A 40 -19.51 0.12 -9.90
C PRO A 40 -21.02 -0.04 -10.08
N LEU A 41 -21.46 -0.67 -11.18
CA LEU A 41 -22.89 -0.88 -11.48
C LEU A 41 -23.55 -1.87 -10.50
N ASP A 42 -22.77 -2.80 -9.94
CA ASP A 42 -23.29 -3.81 -9.02
C ASP A 42 -23.66 -3.21 -7.64
N LEU A 43 -23.06 -2.07 -7.28
CA LEU A 43 -23.32 -1.38 -6.00
C LEU A 43 -24.80 -0.98 -5.85
N VAL A 44 -25.47 -0.65 -6.96
CA VAL A 44 -26.89 -0.25 -7.00
C VAL A 44 -27.82 -1.39 -6.60
N GLN A 45 -27.41 -2.64 -6.79
CA GLN A 45 -28.18 -3.83 -6.42
C GLN A 45 -28.15 -4.09 -4.90
N PHE A 46 -27.18 -3.51 -4.18
CA PHE A 46 -26.87 -3.83 -2.78
C PHE A 46 -26.68 -2.59 -1.88
N PRO A 47 -27.55 -1.57 -1.92
CA PRO A 47 -27.31 -0.27 -1.25
C PRO A 47 -27.16 -0.37 0.27
N GLN A 48 -27.77 -1.39 0.89
CA GLN A 48 -27.73 -1.59 2.33
C GLN A 48 -26.42 -2.22 2.83
N LEU A 49 -25.71 -2.98 1.99
CA LEU A 49 -24.54 -3.75 2.43
C LEU A 49 -23.34 -2.85 2.80
N THR A 50 -22.51 -3.36 3.70
CA THR A 50 -21.30 -2.70 4.22
C THR A 50 -20.01 -3.46 3.88
N HIS A 51 -20.10 -4.63 3.26
CA HIS A 51 -18.94 -5.44 2.89
C HIS A 51 -19.11 -6.02 1.48
N PHE A 52 -18.16 -5.71 0.61
CA PHE A 52 -18.09 -6.21 -0.75
C PHE A 52 -16.78 -6.97 -0.99
N LYS A 53 -16.79 -7.92 -1.92
CA LYS A 53 -15.57 -8.60 -2.39
C LYS A 53 -15.42 -8.61 -3.91
N MET A 54 -14.17 -8.57 -4.37
CA MET A 54 -13.79 -8.69 -5.78
C MET A 54 -12.66 -9.70 -5.93
N GLY A 55 -12.68 -10.46 -7.02
CA GLY A 55 -11.66 -11.45 -7.35
C GLY A 55 -11.23 -11.28 -8.79
N PHE A 56 -9.92 -11.36 -9.04
CA PHE A 56 -9.29 -11.22 -10.35
C PHE A 56 -8.34 -12.37 -10.61
N ASP A 57 -8.45 -12.99 -11.79
CA ASP A 57 -7.51 -14.01 -12.26
C ASP A 57 -6.11 -13.45 -12.48
N GLY A 58 -5.12 -14.35 -12.48
CA GLY A 58 -3.76 -14.04 -12.90
C GLY A 58 -3.73 -13.48 -14.31
N CYS A 59 -2.87 -12.47 -14.53
CA CYS A 59 -2.78 -11.80 -15.83
C CYS A 59 -2.45 -12.74 -17.01
N GLY A 60 -1.73 -13.84 -16.80
CA GLY A 60 -1.48 -14.87 -17.82
C GLY A 60 -2.73 -15.68 -18.20
N VAL A 61 -3.70 -15.81 -17.29
CA VAL A 61 -5.02 -16.41 -17.56
C VAL A 61 -5.92 -15.40 -18.26
N ALA A 62 -6.04 -14.19 -17.72
CA ALA A 62 -6.97 -13.17 -18.23
C ALA A 62 -6.52 -12.53 -19.57
N PHE A 63 -5.22 -12.44 -19.82
CA PHE A 63 -4.64 -11.73 -20.99
C PHE A 63 -3.65 -12.59 -21.80
N GLY A 64 -3.57 -13.89 -21.53
CA GLY A 64 -2.74 -14.84 -22.28
C GLY A 64 -1.24 -14.51 -22.26
N LEU A 65 -0.56 -14.75 -23.39
CA LEU A 65 0.89 -14.63 -23.50
C LEU A 65 1.45 -13.23 -23.14
N PRO A 66 0.85 -12.09 -23.54
CA PRO A 66 1.26 -10.77 -23.06
C PRO A 66 1.17 -10.61 -21.54
N GLY A 67 0.11 -11.13 -20.91
CA GLY A 67 -0.04 -11.14 -19.47
C GLY A 67 1.03 -11.99 -18.77
N LEU A 68 1.28 -13.19 -19.29
CA LEU A 68 2.28 -14.13 -18.77
C LEU A 68 3.70 -13.52 -18.79
N LEU A 69 4.12 -12.98 -19.94
CA LEU A 69 5.48 -12.46 -20.14
C LEU A 69 5.68 -11.07 -19.51
N PHE A 70 4.74 -10.14 -19.74
CA PHE A 70 4.93 -8.72 -19.42
C PHE A 70 4.07 -8.21 -18.27
N GLY A 71 3.10 -9.00 -17.78
CA GLY A 71 2.11 -8.53 -16.81
C GLY A 71 1.10 -7.55 -17.41
N SER A 72 0.89 -7.61 -18.73
CA SER A 72 -0.13 -6.80 -19.41
C SER A 72 -1.52 -7.05 -18.83
N GLY A 73 -2.32 -5.99 -18.69
CA GLY A 73 -3.71 -6.05 -18.22
C GLY A 73 -3.91 -6.02 -16.70
N LEU A 74 -2.84 -6.07 -15.89
CA LEU A 74 -2.92 -5.79 -14.45
C LEU A 74 -3.54 -4.41 -14.16
N ASP A 75 -3.25 -3.44 -15.03
CA ASP A 75 -3.83 -2.09 -15.01
C ASP A 75 -5.33 -2.11 -15.25
N SER A 76 -5.79 -2.87 -16.23
CA SER A 76 -7.22 -3.05 -16.52
C SER A 76 -7.95 -3.63 -15.31
N GLN A 77 -7.34 -4.57 -14.59
CA GLN A 77 -7.91 -5.14 -13.36
C GLN A 77 -7.95 -4.12 -12.21
N TYR A 78 -6.83 -3.46 -11.86
CA TYR A 78 -6.84 -2.51 -10.74
C TYR A 78 -7.61 -1.21 -11.03
N ASN A 79 -7.76 -0.80 -12.30
CA ASN A 79 -8.59 0.35 -12.70
C ASN A 79 -10.09 0.10 -12.43
N VAL A 80 -10.55 -1.15 -12.49
CA VAL A 80 -11.93 -1.51 -12.10
C VAL A 80 -12.12 -1.30 -10.59
N VAL A 81 -11.15 -1.73 -9.77
CA VAL A 81 -11.19 -1.53 -8.32
C VAL A 81 -11.14 -0.06 -7.96
N GLU A 82 -10.25 0.72 -8.59
CA GLU A 82 -10.19 2.17 -8.42
C GLU A 82 -11.57 2.80 -8.68
N SER A 83 -12.24 2.40 -9.76
CA SER A 83 -13.57 2.89 -10.14
C SER A 83 -14.65 2.54 -9.11
N VAL A 84 -14.58 1.35 -8.49
CA VAL A 84 -15.50 0.93 -7.41
C VAL A 84 -15.25 1.72 -6.13
N VAL A 85 -13.99 1.86 -5.70
CA VAL A 85 -13.60 2.66 -4.53
C VAL A 85 -14.09 4.10 -4.69
N LYS A 86 -13.86 4.68 -5.87
CA LYS A 86 -14.33 6.00 -6.28
C LYS A 86 -15.84 6.14 -6.21
N ALA A 87 -16.59 5.21 -6.79
CA ALA A 87 -18.05 5.21 -6.73
C ALA A 87 -18.59 5.11 -5.28
N LEU A 88 -17.98 4.29 -4.43
CA LEU A 88 -18.31 4.19 -3.01
C LEU A 88 -18.08 5.52 -2.29
N ILE A 89 -16.95 6.18 -2.48
CA ILE A 89 -16.68 7.47 -1.84
C ILE A 89 -17.63 8.55 -2.39
N LYS A 90 -17.95 8.57 -3.70
CA LYS A 90 -19.00 9.45 -4.26
C LYS A 90 -20.38 9.26 -3.61
N SER A 91 -20.68 8.09 -3.06
CA SER A 91 -21.91 7.83 -2.31
C SER A 91 -21.90 8.36 -0.86
N GLY A 92 -20.82 9.02 -0.43
CA GLY A 92 -20.65 9.53 0.94
C GLY A 92 -20.21 8.46 1.95
N ALA A 93 -19.54 7.41 1.46
CA ALA A 93 -18.98 6.34 2.28
C ALA A 93 -17.47 6.54 2.53
N GLN A 94 -17.02 6.09 3.69
CA GLN A 94 -15.61 5.79 3.94
C GLN A 94 -15.33 4.38 3.47
N VAL A 95 -14.28 4.17 2.68
CA VAL A 95 -13.91 2.85 2.17
C VAL A 95 -12.75 2.27 2.98
N LYS A 96 -12.87 1.02 3.41
CA LYS A 96 -11.77 0.20 3.93
C LYS A 96 -11.39 -0.82 2.87
N LEU A 97 -10.34 -0.51 2.11
CA LEU A 97 -9.83 -1.33 1.02
C LEU A 97 -8.79 -2.32 1.54
N ASN A 98 -9.15 -3.61 1.53
CA ASN A 98 -8.27 -4.72 1.86
C ASN A 98 -7.83 -5.39 0.56
N CYS A 99 -6.58 -5.21 0.14
CA CYS A 99 -6.06 -5.85 -1.08
C CYS A 99 -5.12 -7.01 -0.74
N ILE A 100 -5.39 -8.16 -1.34
CA ILE A 100 -4.60 -9.38 -1.16
C ILE A 100 -4.14 -9.85 -2.54
N GLY A 101 -2.83 -10.10 -2.68
CA GLY A 101 -2.26 -10.38 -4.00
C GLY A 101 -1.09 -11.36 -3.95
N LEU A 102 -1.15 -12.37 -4.81
CA LEU A 102 -0.09 -13.37 -5.02
C LEU A 102 0.77 -13.00 -6.23
N SER A 103 2.10 -13.09 -6.14
CA SER A 103 3.00 -12.90 -7.27
C SER A 103 2.78 -11.54 -7.97
N ARG A 104 2.52 -11.52 -9.29
CA ARG A 104 2.12 -10.30 -10.03
C ARG A 104 0.82 -9.67 -9.50
N GLY A 105 -0.10 -10.42 -8.90
CA GLY A 105 -1.26 -9.89 -8.18
C GLY A 105 -0.86 -9.04 -6.98
N GLY A 106 0.20 -9.41 -6.25
CA GLY A 106 0.79 -8.58 -5.20
C GLY A 106 1.36 -7.25 -5.74
N VAL A 107 1.88 -7.26 -6.96
CA VAL A 107 2.31 -6.04 -7.67
C VAL A 107 1.10 -5.19 -8.10
N ALA A 108 -0.03 -5.78 -8.51
CA ALA A 108 -1.27 -5.05 -8.74
C ALA A 108 -1.78 -4.35 -7.47
N CYS A 109 -1.71 -5.00 -6.30
CA CYS A 109 -2.03 -4.38 -5.02
C CYS A 109 -1.17 -3.13 -4.73
N LEU A 110 0.14 -3.19 -4.99
CA LEU A 110 1.05 -2.06 -4.82
C LEU A 110 0.75 -0.91 -5.79
N LEU A 111 0.50 -1.22 -7.07
CA LEU A 111 0.15 -0.22 -8.08
C LEU A 111 -1.21 0.44 -7.79
N LEU A 112 -2.18 -0.33 -7.29
CA LEU A 112 -3.47 0.19 -6.83
C LEU A 112 -3.31 1.12 -5.62
N ALA A 113 -2.55 0.72 -4.60
CA ALA A 113 -2.26 1.56 -3.43
C ALA A 113 -1.51 2.84 -3.80
N LYS A 114 -0.63 2.79 -4.81
CA LYS A 114 0.03 3.96 -5.39
C LYS A 114 -0.96 4.89 -6.09
N LYS A 115 -1.84 4.32 -6.92
CA LYS A 115 -2.83 5.07 -7.71
C LYS A 115 -3.89 5.75 -6.86
N LEU A 116 -4.36 5.06 -5.81
CA LEU A 116 -5.29 5.61 -4.83
C LEU A 116 -4.58 6.47 -3.76
N GLY A 117 -3.25 6.50 -3.72
CA GLY A 117 -2.46 7.04 -2.61
C GLY A 117 -2.65 8.53 -2.31
N ALA A 118 -3.22 9.30 -3.23
CA ALA A 118 -3.54 10.71 -3.01
C ALA A 118 -4.86 10.94 -2.25
N ILE A 119 -5.74 9.94 -2.17
CA ILE A 119 -7.01 10.02 -1.42
C ILE A 119 -6.69 10.02 0.09
N ASP A 120 -7.31 10.94 0.83
CA ASP A 120 -7.05 11.06 2.27
C ASP A 120 -7.59 9.86 3.06
N LEU A 121 -6.93 9.57 4.19
CA LEU A 121 -7.24 8.46 5.08
C LEU A 121 -8.70 8.47 5.60
N ALA A 122 -9.32 9.65 5.67
CA ALA A 122 -10.72 9.82 6.05
C ALA A 122 -11.69 9.16 5.06
N HIS A 123 -11.40 9.24 3.76
CA HIS A 123 -12.23 8.67 2.70
C HIS A 123 -11.84 7.23 2.34
N LEU A 124 -10.56 6.89 2.47
CA LEU A 124 -10.02 5.59 2.12
C LEU A 124 -8.97 5.14 3.14
N GLU A 125 -9.16 3.99 3.76
CA GLU A 125 -8.12 3.24 4.47
C GLU A 125 -7.68 2.06 3.58
N THR A 126 -6.40 1.97 3.23
CA THR A 126 -5.86 0.87 2.42
C THR A 126 -4.95 -0.03 3.27
N LYS A 127 -5.21 -1.34 3.22
CA LYS A 127 -4.36 -2.38 3.82
C LYS A 127 -3.97 -3.42 2.77
N LEU A 128 -2.72 -3.86 2.78
CA LEU A 128 -2.22 -4.86 1.83
C LEU A 128 -1.76 -6.15 2.52
N LEU A 129 -2.08 -7.29 1.92
CA LEU A 129 -1.45 -8.57 2.19
C LEU A 129 -0.80 -9.09 0.89
N LEU A 130 0.52 -9.15 0.89
CA LEU A 130 1.31 -9.45 -0.30
C LEU A 130 1.98 -10.83 -0.15
N LEU A 131 1.74 -11.73 -1.09
CA LEU A 131 2.26 -13.10 -1.09
C LEU A 131 3.31 -13.20 -2.21
N ASP A 132 4.60 -13.19 -1.82
CA ASP A 132 5.78 -13.07 -2.68
C ASP A 132 5.58 -12.15 -3.90
N PRO A 133 5.41 -10.83 -3.71
CA PRO A 133 5.08 -9.91 -4.80
C PRO A 133 6.22 -9.87 -5.83
N VAL A 134 5.96 -10.39 -7.04
CA VAL A 134 6.96 -10.58 -8.09
C VAL A 134 6.57 -9.81 -9.36
N PRO A 135 7.38 -8.83 -9.83
CA PRO A 135 7.08 -8.03 -11.01
C PRO A 135 7.40 -8.72 -12.35
N GLY A 136 8.08 -9.87 -12.34
CA GLY A 136 8.52 -10.55 -13.57
C GLY A 136 9.64 -9.80 -14.31
N ASN A 137 10.52 -9.12 -13.58
CA ASN A 137 11.67 -8.40 -14.12
C ASN A 137 12.95 -8.85 -13.39
N SER A 138 14.06 -8.96 -14.11
CA SER A 138 15.37 -9.14 -13.48
C SER A 138 15.90 -7.83 -12.89
N LEU A 139 16.77 -7.92 -11.87
CA LEU A 139 17.43 -6.74 -11.28
C LEU A 139 18.16 -5.89 -12.33
N LEU A 140 18.76 -6.52 -13.35
CA LEU A 140 19.45 -5.81 -14.42
C LEU A 140 18.48 -5.02 -15.32
N ALA A 141 17.30 -5.58 -15.60
CA ALA A 141 16.26 -4.88 -16.37
C ALA A 141 15.72 -3.67 -15.60
N ALA A 142 15.40 -3.83 -14.31
CA ALA A 142 14.94 -2.73 -13.45
C ALA A 142 16.01 -1.63 -13.30
N ARG A 143 17.28 -2.00 -13.08
CA ARG A 143 18.40 -1.03 -12.97
C ARG A 143 18.70 -0.25 -14.26
N LYS A 144 18.34 -0.78 -15.43
CA LYS A 144 18.51 -0.11 -16.74
C LYS A 144 17.28 0.68 -17.18
N ASP A 145 16.19 0.64 -16.43
CA ASP A 145 14.94 1.29 -16.76
C ASP A 145 14.87 2.73 -16.21
N PHE A 146 15.62 3.62 -16.87
CA PHE A 146 15.68 5.05 -16.55
C PHE A 146 14.35 5.81 -16.67
N PHE A 147 13.31 5.18 -17.24
CA PHE A 147 12.00 5.79 -17.48
C PHE A 147 10.87 5.16 -16.63
N SER A 148 11.21 4.30 -15.66
CA SER A 148 10.25 3.62 -14.78
C SER A 148 9.11 2.90 -15.53
N LYS A 149 9.44 2.22 -16.63
CA LYS A 149 8.51 1.42 -17.46
C LYS A 149 8.39 -0.04 -17.00
N THR A 150 9.33 -0.54 -16.23
CA THR A 150 9.26 -1.88 -15.62
C THR A 150 8.28 -1.91 -14.46
N LEU A 151 7.55 -3.03 -14.30
CA LEU A 151 6.63 -3.21 -13.18
C LEU A 151 7.36 -3.10 -11.83
N ALA A 152 8.62 -3.53 -11.78
CA ALA A 152 9.51 -3.32 -10.63
C ALA A 152 9.62 -1.82 -10.26
N ASN A 153 10.08 -0.96 -11.18
CA ASN A 153 10.26 0.46 -10.89
C ASN A 153 8.93 1.21 -10.67
N GLN A 154 7.83 0.76 -11.29
CA GLN A 154 6.51 1.33 -11.05
C GLN A 154 6.01 1.06 -9.63
N ALA A 155 6.21 -0.16 -9.10
CA ALA A 155 5.70 -0.59 -7.79
C ALA A 155 6.69 -0.43 -6.61
N MET A 156 7.97 -0.15 -6.87
CA MET A 156 9.01 -0.09 -5.83
C MET A 156 8.86 1.06 -4.83
N ASP A 157 8.14 2.12 -5.20
CA ASP A 157 7.90 3.28 -4.33
C ASP A 157 6.40 3.54 -4.19
N VAL A 158 5.89 3.33 -2.98
CA VAL A 158 4.52 3.68 -2.54
C VAL A 158 4.56 4.60 -1.31
N SER A 159 5.69 5.25 -1.04
CA SER A 159 5.94 6.09 0.15
C SER A 159 5.00 7.29 0.29
N ASN A 160 4.41 7.73 -0.83
CA ASN A 160 3.47 8.84 -0.90
C ASN A 160 2.00 8.42 -0.76
N SER A 161 1.69 7.13 -0.55
CA SER A 161 0.32 6.65 -0.35
C SER A 161 -0.19 7.00 1.06
N ARG A 162 -0.89 8.14 1.20
CA ARG A 162 -1.30 8.69 2.50
C ARG A 162 -2.25 7.76 3.27
N ASN A 163 -3.10 7.07 2.54
CA ASN A 163 -4.10 6.13 3.04
C ASN A 163 -3.60 4.70 3.31
N LEU A 164 -2.34 4.38 2.98
CA LEU A 164 -1.79 3.04 3.20
C LEU A 164 -1.39 2.88 4.68
N THR A 165 -2.22 2.19 5.47
CA THR A 165 -2.06 2.09 6.93
C THR A 165 -1.35 0.83 7.39
N SER A 166 -1.51 -0.29 6.68
CA SER A 166 -0.83 -1.55 7.00
C SER A 166 -0.41 -2.32 5.76
N VAL A 167 0.79 -2.90 5.81
CA VAL A 167 1.27 -3.87 4.82
C VAL A 167 1.83 -5.08 5.54
N HIS A 168 1.29 -6.23 5.20
CA HIS A 168 1.80 -7.53 5.57
C HIS A 168 2.38 -8.18 4.32
N THR A 169 3.59 -8.75 4.41
CA THR A 169 4.22 -9.43 3.28
C THR A 169 4.85 -10.73 3.71
N ILE A 170 4.56 -11.80 2.97
CA ILE A 170 5.06 -13.15 3.20
C ILE A 170 5.96 -13.51 2.01
N TYR A 171 7.23 -13.80 2.28
CA TYR A 171 8.20 -14.23 1.27
C TYR A 171 8.61 -15.69 1.52
N PRO A 172 8.35 -16.62 0.61
CA PRO A 172 8.96 -17.95 0.62
C PRO A 172 10.47 -17.82 0.38
N TYR A 173 11.28 -18.55 1.15
CA TYR A 173 12.74 -18.49 1.02
C TYR A 173 13.27 -19.24 -0.21
N GLN A 174 12.57 -20.27 -0.66
CA GLN A 174 12.93 -20.96 -1.89
C GLN A 174 12.50 -20.14 -3.11
N GLU A 175 13.35 -20.11 -4.11
CA GLU A 175 13.06 -19.47 -5.39
C GLU A 175 12.18 -20.40 -6.22
N ALA A 176 11.47 -19.87 -7.22
CA ALA A 176 10.68 -20.72 -8.12
C ALA A 176 11.54 -21.73 -8.91
N GLY A 177 12.86 -21.51 -9.00
CA GLY A 177 13.81 -22.45 -9.57
C GLY A 177 14.40 -23.47 -8.59
N ASP A 178 14.01 -23.44 -7.30
CA ASP A 178 14.34 -24.50 -6.33
C ASP A 178 13.30 -25.65 -6.36
N ASP A 179 12.13 -25.43 -6.99
CA ASP A 179 11.08 -26.46 -7.11
C ASP A 179 11.48 -27.59 -8.09
N TYR A 180 12.29 -27.29 -9.10
CA TYR A 180 12.69 -28.24 -10.16
C TYR A 180 14.20 -28.12 -10.50
N PRO A 181 14.91 -29.25 -10.76
CA PRO A 181 16.36 -29.25 -11.00
C PRO A 181 16.80 -28.77 -12.40
N GLY A 182 15.92 -28.07 -13.15
CA GLY A 182 16.17 -27.69 -14.53
C GLY A 182 17.16 -26.54 -14.72
N LEU A 183 17.77 -26.50 -15.91
CA LEU A 183 18.62 -25.37 -16.35
C LEU A 183 17.76 -24.13 -16.70
N ASP A 184 16.59 -24.35 -17.28
CA ASP A 184 15.63 -23.30 -17.64
C ASP A 184 15.04 -22.61 -16.39
N ASP A 185 14.81 -23.37 -15.32
CA ASP A 185 14.26 -22.88 -14.05
C ASP A 185 15.17 -21.86 -13.36
N LYS A 186 16.50 -21.98 -13.53
CA LYS A 186 17.48 -20.97 -13.07
C LYS A 186 17.36 -19.65 -13.84
N VAL A 187 17.00 -19.69 -15.12
CA VAL A 187 16.74 -18.49 -15.91
C VAL A 187 15.41 -17.85 -15.48
N VAL A 188 14.41 -18.67 -15.16
CA VAL A 188 13.13 -18.20 -14.61
C VAL A 188 13.32 -17.54 -13.23
N ALA A 189 14.14 -18.11 -12.35
CA ALA A 189 14.45 -17.54 -11.03
C ALA A 189 15.02 -16.11 -11.13
N LEU A 190 15.88 -15.82 -12.11
CA LEU A 190 16.41 -14.47 -12.37
C LEU A 190 15.33 -13.43 -12.74
N MET A 191 14.14 -13.86 -13.16
CA MET A 191 13.00 -13.01 -13.48
C MET A 191 11.92 -13.03 -12.37
N GLN A 192 11.95 -14.01 -11.47
CA GLN A 192 11.06 -14.17 -10.31
C GLN A 192 11.67 -13.61 -9.00
N ILE A 193 12.43 -12.52 -9.14
CA ILE A 193 12.99 -11.77 -8.03
C ILE A 193 11.86 -10.91 -7.42
N PRO A 194 11.55 -11.04 -6.12
CA PRO A 194 10.44 -10.33 -5.49
C PRO A 194 10.79 -8.87 -5.20
N ILE A 195 9.76 -8.05 -5.00
CA ILE A 195 9.90 -6.63 -4.68
C ILE A 195 9.76 -6.40 -3.17
N ARG A 196 10.63 -5.54 -2.61
CA ARG A 196 10.50 -5.00 -1.25
C ARG A 196 10.37 -3.47 -1.34
N PRO A 197 9.14 -2.94 -1.45
CA PRO A 197 8.90 -1.52 -1.67
C PRO A 197 9.33 -0.60 -0.53
N THR A 198 9.45 0.68 -0.85
CA THR A 198 9.47 1.78 0.11
C THR A 198 8.03 2.18 0.44
N TYR A 199 7.65 1.98 1.71
CA TYR A 199 6.31 2.27 2.25
C TYR A 199 6.26 3.65 2.94
N PRO A 200 5.07 4.24 3.13
CA PRO A 200 4.92 5.47 3.90
C PRO A 200 5.38 5.27 5.35
N PRO A 201 6.03 6.24 6.01
CA PRO A 201 6.54 6.05 7.37
C PRO A 201 5.47 5.80 8.44
N GLN A 202 4.23 6.24 8.21
CA GLN A 202 3.09 5.97 9.08
C GLN A 202 2.49 4.56 8.88
N CYS A 203 2.89 3.84 7.84
CA CYS A 203 2.39 2.50 7.55
C CYS A 203 2.98 1.48 8.52
N VAL A 204 2.13 0.65 9.14
CA VAL A 204 2.57 -0.52 9.89
C VAL A 204 3.05 -1.57 8.89
N VAL A 205 4.35 -1.89 8.90
CA VAL A 205 4.94 -2.89 7.99
C VAL A 205 5.34 -4.13 8.78
N ASN A 206 4.84 -5.28 8.34
CA ASN A 206 5.16 -6.60 8.88
C ASN A 206 5.62 -7.51 7.74
N GLU A 207 6.93 -7.72 7.63
CA GLU A 207 7.57 -8.60 6.64
C GLU A 207 8.00 -9.90 7.33
N GLU A 208 7.56 -11.04 6.79
CA GLU A 208 7.86 -12.38 7.29
C GLU A 208 8.46 -13.26 6.18
N VAL A 209 9.33 -14.20 6.58
CA VAL A 209 9.90 -15.20 5.70
C VAL A 209 9.43 -16.60 6.11
N ILE A 210 9.00 -17.41 5.15
CA ILE A 210 8.49 -18.77 5.36
C ILE A 210 9.28 -19.83 4.57
N ILE A 211 9.12 -21.09 4.98
CA ILE A 211 9.57 -22.27 4.22
C ILE A 211 8.70 -22.42 2.96
N GLY A 212 9.23 -23.07 1.93
CA GLY A 212 8.55 -23.30 0.67
C GLY A 212 9.01 -22.33 -0.41
N ALA A 213 8.56 -22.59 -1.63
CA ALA A 213 8.88 -21.83 -2.83
C ALA A 213 7.68 -21.02 -3.34
N HIS A 214 7.93 -20.17 -4.35
CA HIS A 214 7.02 -19.14 -4.85
C HIS A 214 5.57 -19.60 -5.05
N LEU A 215 5.36 -20.76 -5.70
CA LEU A 215 4.02 -21.29 -5.96
C LEU A 215 3.58 -22.27 -4.87
N ASN A 216 4.46 -23.22 -4.52
CA ASN A 216 4.14 -24.32 -3.61
C ASN A 216 3.76 -23.87 -2.19
N ALA A 217 4.27 -22.72 -1.73
CA ALA A 217 3.94 -22.16 -0.41
C ALA A 217 2.53 -21.56 -0.30
N PHE A 218 1.84 -21.27 -1.42
CA PHE A 218 0.51 -20.63 -1.43
C PHE A 218 -0.55 -21.42 -2.22
N GLN A 219 -0.19 -22.59 -2.75
CA GLN A 219 -1.12 -23.53 -3.37
C GLN A 219 -2.11 -24.12 -2.36
N ASP A 220 -3.30 -24.49 -2.81
CA ASP A 220 -4.29 -25.06 -1.89
C ASP A 220 -3.83 -26.37 -1.21
N GLU A 221 -4.30 -26.58 0.02
CA GLU A 221 -4.05 -27.78 0.82
C GLU A 221 -4.56 -29.05 0.11
N SER A 222 -5.63 -28.97 -0.68
CA SER A 222 -6.18 -30.12 -1.42
C SER A 222 -5.51 -30.41 -2.76
N THR A 223 -4.64 -29.52 -3.25
CA THR A 223 -3.90 -29.74 -4.50
C THR A 223 -2.96 -30.93 -4.31
N ALA A 224 -3.13 -31.98 -5.13
CA ALA A 224 -2.35 -33.21 -5.03
C ALA A 224 -0.83 -32.92 -4.93
N ALA A 225 -0.16 -33.56 -3.98
CA ALA A 225 1.28 -33.42 -3.85
C ALA A 225 1.97 -34.09 -5.05
N GLU A 226 2.61 -33.30 -5.92
CA GLU A 226 3.50 -33.85 -6.92
C GLU A 226 4.66 -34.57 -6.21
N GLN A 227 4.74 -35.89 -6.39
CA GLN A 227 5.59 -36.79 -5.61
C GLN A 227 7.11 -36.64 -5.88
N VAL A 228 7.52 -35.58 -6.59
CA VAL A 228 8.84 -35.47 -7.23
C VAL A 228 9.80 -34.52 -6.49
N HIS A 229 9.31 -33.67 -5.58
CA HIS A 229 10.13 -32.66 -4.88
C HIS A 229 11.02 -33.21 -3.73
N ALA A 230 11.56 -34.41 -3.88
CA ALA A 230 12.40 -35.09 -2.89
C ALA A 230 13.79 -34.43 -2.68
N LEU A 231 14.14 -33.41 -3.47
CA LEU A 231 15.46 -32.76 -3.49
C LEU A 231 15.83 -31.98 -2.21
N HIS A 232 14.88 -31.73 -1.32
CA HIS A 232 15.11 -31.01 -0.06
C HIS A 232 14.73 -31.79 1.21
N GLY A 233 14.49 -33.10 1.11
CA GLY A 233 14.47 -34.00 2.27
C GLY A 233 13.31 -33.84 3.26
N VAL A 234 12.23 -33.11 2.93
CA VAL A 234 11.09 -32.95 3.85
C VAL A 234 9.73 -33.15 3.16
N ASP A 235 8.94 -34.05 3.74
CA ASP A 235 7.53 -34.35 3.43
C ASP A 235 6.57 -33.22 3.94
N SER A 236 7.03 -31.95 3.85
CA SER A 236 6.45 -30.81 4.59
C SER A 236 5.45 -29.96 3.81
N VAL A 237 5.29 -30.15 2.50
CA VAL A 237 4.47 -29.28 1.65
C VAL A 237 3.04 -29.05 2.22
N PRO A 238 2.33 -30.08 2.73
CA PRO A 238 1.02 -29.86 3.37
C PRO A 238 1.07 -28.95 4.60
N ILE A 239 2.11 -29.07 5.43
CA ILE A 239 2.28 -28.26 6.65
C ILE A 239 2.69 -26.82 6.30
N ILE A 240 3.49 -26.63 5.25
CA ILE A 240 3.87 -25.30 4.75
C ILE A 240 2.63 -24.55 4.24
N ARG A 241 1.81 -25.21 3.39
CA ARG A 241 0.52 -24.69 2.90
C ARG A 241 -0.45 -24.41 4.04
N GLN A 242 -0.53 -25.30 5.03
CA GLN A 242 -1.37 -25.07 6.22
C GLN A 242 -0.89 -23.85 7.03
N LEU A 243 0.41 -23.72 7.29
CA LEU A 243 0.97 -22.57 7.99
C LEU A 243 0.74 -21.26 7.24
N SER A 244 1.00 -21.22 5.92
CA SER A 244 0.79 -20.00 5.13
C SER A 244 -0.68 -19.62 5.08
N LYS A 245 -1.60 -20.58 4.90
CA LYS A 245 -3.05 -20.37 5.00
C LYS A 245 -3.47 -19.78 6.35
N GLU A 246 -3.02 -20.36 7.47
CA GLU A 246 -3.35 -19.86 8.82
C GLU A 246 -2.79 -18.43 9.05
N ILE A 247 -1.58 -18.13 8.55
CA ILE A 247 -1.00 -16.78 8.60
C ILE A 247 -1.82 -15.78 7.77
N ILE A 248 -2.23 -16.17 6.56
CA ILE A 248 -3.07 -15.36 5.67
C ILE A 248 -4.43 -15.08 6.34
N GLY A 249 -5.08 -16.12 6.88
CA GLY A 249 -6.36 -16.01 7.58
C GLY A 249 -6.29 -15.07 8.78
N GLY A 250 -5.25 -15.19 9.61
CA GLY A 250 -5.01 -14.29 10.75
C GLY A 250 -4.84 -12.83 10.34
N PHE A 251 -4.17 -12.55 9.22
CA PHE A 251 -4.09 -11.19 8.67
C PHE A 251 -5.42 -10.70 8.08
N LEU A 252 -6.15 -11.55 7.35
CA LEU A 252 -7.48 -11.21 6.83
C LEU A 252 -8.47 -10.85 7.97
N GLN A 253 -8.39 -11.54 9.12
CA GLN A 253 -9.16 -11.20 10.32
C GLN A 253 -8.73 -9.84 10.91
N GLN A 254 -7.43 -9.56 11.04
CA GLN A 254 -6.93 -8.24 11.48
C GLN A 254 -7.31 -7.10 10.52
N MET A 255 -7.48 -7.40 9.23
CA MET A 255 -7.96 -6.47 8.21
C MET A 255 -9.49 -6.26 8.26
N GLY A 256 -10.24 -7.11 8.98
CA GLY A 256 -11.71 -7.11 8.96
C GLY A 256 -12.29 -7.63 7.65
N ALA A 257 -11.55 -8.52 6.96
CA ALA A 257 -11.94 -9.12 5.68
C ALA A 257 -12.65 -10.47 5.83
N LEU A 258 -12.47 -11.17 6.96
CA LEU A 258 -13.29 -12.31 7.38
C LEU A 258 -14.25 -11.85 8.48
N SER A 259 -15.34 -12.59 8.69
CA SER A 259 -16.27 -12.31 9.78
C SER A 259 -15.64 -12.53 11.15
N GLN A 260 -16.29 -11.98 12.17
CA GLN A 260 -15.99 -12.32 13.56
C GLN A 260 -16.45 -13.76 13.83
N MET A 261 -15.60 -14.74 13.49
CA MET A 261 -15.42 -15.85 14.44
C MET A 261 -15.19 -15.22 15.82
N GLY A 262 -15.82 -15.79 16.86
CA GLY A 262 -15.95 -15.16 18.18
C GLY A 262 -14.64 -14.59 18.74
N GLN A 263 -14.75 -13.62 19.65
CA GLN A 263 -13.66 -12.80 20.20
C GLN A 263 -12.48 -13.53 20.89
N ASP A 264 -12.34 -14.85 20.72
CA ASP A 264 -11.22 -15.68 21.11
C ASP A 264 -9.98 -15.50 20.20
N ASN A 265 -9.57 -14.23 20.05
CA ASN A 265 -8.17 -13.83 20.22
C ASN A 265 -7.11 -14.67 19.46
N ILE A 266 -7.30 -14.88 18.15
CA ILE A 266 -6.64 -15.71 17.08
C ILE A 266 -5.17 -16.20 17.21
N LYS A 267 -4.42 -15.89 18.26
CA LYS A 267 -3.24 -16.70 18.63
C LYS A 267 -3.57 -18.21 18.75
N PRO A 268 -4.67 -18.69 19.37
CA PRO A 268 -4.93 -20.11 19.61
C PRO A 268 -5.56 -20.85 18.40
N VAL A 269 -5.02 -20.69 17.20
CA VAL A 269 -5.06 -21.77 16.18
C VAL A 269 -3.65 -22.26 15.90
N ILE A 270 -2.77 -21.40 15.36
CA ILE A 270 -1.34 -21.75 15.24
C ILE A 270 -0.76 -22.02 16.63
N ALA A 271 -0.96 -21.14 17.62
CA ALA A 271 -0.38 -21.35 18.95
C ALA A 271 -1.07 -22.48 19.73
N SER A 272 -2.37 -22.76 19.51
CA SER A 272 -3.03 -23.87 20.20
C SER A 272 -2.63 -25.22 19.62
N ARG A 273 -2.49 -25.35 18.29
CA ARG A 273 -1.89 -26.53 17.65
C ARG A 273 -0.42 -26.69 18.02
N PHE A 274 0.33 -25.59 18.07
CA PHE A 274 1.73 -25.60 18.51
C PHE A 274 1.87 -26.00 19.98
N GLN A 275 0.91 -25.66 20.85
CA GLN A 275 0.87 -26.13 22.24
C GLN A 275 0.41 -27.60 22.33
N ALA A 276 -0.65 -27.98 21.63
CA ALA A 276 -1.20 -29.34 21.66
C ALA A 276 -0.23 -30.40 21.10
N GLU A 277 0.56 -30.04 20.10
CA GLU A 277 1.54 -30.92 19.45
C GLU A 277 3.00 -30.45 19.66
N GLN A 278 3.28 -29.72 20.74
CA GLN A 278 4.55 -28.98 20.95
C GLN A 278 5.82 -29.82 20.74
N VAL A 279 5.83 -31.07 21.20
CA VAL A 279 6.98 -31.98 21.04
C VAL A 279 7.22 -32.31 19.56
N LYS A 280 6.15 -32.57 18.80
CA LYS A 280 6.20 -32.88 17.36
C LYS A 280 6.63 -31.66 16.55
N TRP A 281 6.03 -30.49 16.82
CA TRP A 281 6.42 -29.22 16.20
C TRP A 281 7.88 -28.86 16.49
N THR A 282 8.33 -28.97 17.74
CA THR A 282 9.72 -28.68 18.14
C THR A 282 10.70 -29.62 17.43
N THR A 283 10.39 -30.91 17.33
CA THR A 283 11.24 -31.90 16.65
C THR A 283 11.33 -31.63 15.16
N TRP A 284 10.18 -31.36 14.53
CA TRP A 284 10.07 -31.08 13.09
C TRP A 284 10.78 -29.78 12.70
N LEU A 285 10.54 -28.68 13.43
CA LEU A 285 11.22 -27.40 13.20
C LEU A 285 12.73 -27.51 13.39
N LYS A 286 13.20 -28.27 14.39
CA LYS A 286 14.64 -28.53 14.55
C LYS A 286 15.25 -29.30 13.37
N SER A 287 14.52 -30.25 12.78
CA SER A 287 14.97 -30.93 11.56
C SER A 287 15.07 -29.95 10.41
N ILE A 288 13.99 -29.21 10.11
CA ILE A 288 13.99 -28.22 9.02
C ILE A 288 15.12 -27.20 9.21
N MET A 289 15.25 -26.62 10.40
CA MET A 289 16.26 -25.60 10.67
C MET A 289 17.69 -26.11 10.44
N LYS A 290 17.98 -27.37 10.77
CA LYS A 290 19.27 -28.02 10.49
C LYS A 290 19.51 -28.19 8.99
N ASP A 291 18.45 -28.52 8.25
CA ASP A 291 18.49 -28.88 6.83
C ASP A 291 18.28 -27.67 5.89
N ILE A 292 18.03 -26.45 6.43
CA ILE A 292 18.02 -25.19 5.67
C ILE A 292 19.36 -25.00 4.95
N ILE A 293 19.29 -24.83 3.62
CA ILE A 293 20.44 -24.47 2.79
C ILE A 293 20.72 -22.96 2.99
N PRO A 294 21.90 -22.57 3.50
CA PRO A 294 22.22 -21.15 3.65
C PRO A 294 22.33 -20.45 2.30
N LYS A 295 21.56 -19.38 2.10
CA LYS A 295 21.55 -18.59 0.86
C LYS A 295 21.01 -17.19 1.08
N ASP A 296 21.35 -16.28 0.16
CA ASP A 296 20.82 -14.92 0.09
C ASP A 296 20.04 -14.71 -1.23
N ARG A 297 18.71 -14.52 -1.16
CA ARG A 297 17.84 -14.19 -2.32
C ARG A 297 17.62 -12.67 -2.35
N PRO A 298 18.08 -11.93 -3.37
CA PRO A 298 17.95 -10.47 -3.41
C PRO A 298 16.50 -10.03 -3.63
N PHE A 299 16.18 -8.79 -3.24
CA PHE A 299 14.94 -8.11 -3.60
C PHE A 299 15.17 -7.00 -4.65
N HIS A 300 14.13 -6.65 -5.41
CA HIS A 300 14.03 -5.30 -5.97
C HIS A 300 13.71 -4.33 -4.83
N SER A 301 14.70 -3.56 -4.38
CA SER A 301 14.53 -2.58 -3.31
C SER A 301 15.55 -1.44 -3.39
N GLN A 302 15.27 -0.33 -2.69
CA GLN A 302 16.15 0.84 -2.64
C GLN A 302 17.32 0.69 -1.64
N ASP A 303 17.19 -0.21 -0.67
CA ASP A 303 18.14 -0.46 0.43
C ASP A 303 19.10 -1.65 0.16
N ASN A 304 19.09 -2.22 -1.05
CA ASN A 304 19.80 -3.46 -1.42
C ASN A 304 19.47 -4.64 -0.48
N SER A 305 18.21 -4.72 -0.05
CA SER A 305 17.75 -5.80 0.80
C SER A 305 17.80 -7.16 0.11
N ARG A 306 17.95 -8.18 0.94
CA ARG A 306 17.88 -9.59 0.55
C ARG A 306 17.22 -10.40 1.66
N LEU A 307 16.54 -11.45 1.27
CA LEU A 307 16.22 -12.54 2.16
C LEU A 307 17.52 -13.27 2.46
N SER A 308 17.75 -13.61 3.73
CA SER A 308 18.89 -14.38 4.18
C SER A 308 18.40 -15.63 4.92
N ALA A 309 18.95 -16.78 4.55
CA ALA A 309 18.68 -18.08 5.14
C ALA A 309 19.95 -18.64 5.81
N SER A 310 19.81 -19.17 7.01
CA SER A 310 20.87 -19.83 7.78
C SER A 310 20.31 -21.01 8.59
N ASN A 311 21.15 -22.00 8.87
CA ASN A 311 20.81 -23.16 9.70
C ASN A 311 21.31 -23.05 11.15
N THR A 312 21.81 -21.89 11.56
CA THR A 312 22.38 -21.62 12.89
C THR A 312 21.49 -20.81 13.81
N GLY A 313 20.31 -20.36 13.34
CA GLY A 313 19.35 -19.63 14.15
C GLY A 313 18.71 -20.50 15.25
N LEU A 314 18.20 -19.85 16.29
CA LEU A 314 17.44 -20.49 17.37
C LEU A 314 15.95 -20.66 17.03
N PHE A 315 15.45 -19.83 16.12
CA PHE A 315 14.08 -19.84 15.64
C PHE A 315 14.06 -19.81 14.11
N LEU A 316 13.12 -20.54 13.51
CA LEU A 316 12.88 -20.56 12.08
C LEU A 316 12.70 -19.15 11.50
N ASN A 317 11.79 -18.36 12.08
CA ASN A 317 11.39 -17.03 11.63
C ASN A 317 10.74 -16.24 12.78
N LYS A 318 10.16 -15.05 12.51
CA LYS A 318 9.62 -14.18 13.57
C LYS A 318 8.41 -14.79 14.26
N ILE A 319 7.48 -15.38 13.51
CA ILE A 319 6.33 -16.11 14.06
C ILE A 319 6.77 -17.21 15.02
N HIS A 320 7.74 -18.05 14.64
CA HIS A 320 8.24 -19.11 15.53
C HIS A 320 8.85 -18.51 16.81
N ARG A 321 9.66 -17.44 16.72
CA ARG A 321 10.18 -16.74 17.90
C ARG A 321 9.05 -16.22 18.79
N ASP A 322 8.05 -15.57 18.21
CA ASP A 322 6.97 -14.89 18.95
C ASP A 322 5.96 -15.88 19.59
N LEU A 323 6.00 -17.15 19.20
CA LEU A 323 5.31 -18.27 19.87
C LEU A 323 6.03 -18.75 21.15
N VAL A 324 7.30 -18.38 21.36
CA VAL A 324 8.10 -18.81 22.52
C VAL A 324 8.14 -17.69 23.58
N PRO A 325 7.50 -17.87 24.76
CA PRO A 325 7.45 -16.83 25.78
C PRO A 325 8.85 -16.42 26.27
N GLY A 326 9.11 -15.11 26.33
CA GLY A 326 10.38 -14.57 26.80
C GLY A 326 11.55 -14.68 25.80
N ALA A 327 11.30 -15.08 24.55
CA ALA A 327 12.34 -15.13 23.52
C ALA A 327 12.95 -13.74 23.25
N GLU A 328 14.28 -13.70 23.13
CA GLU A 328 15.04 -12.47 22.86
C GLU A 328 14.81 -11.99 21.42
N ILE A 329 14.54 -10.68 21.25
CA ILE A 329 14.28 -10.05 19.96
C ILE A 329 15.61 -9.68 19.29
N THR A 330 16.36 -10.70 18.88
CA THR A 330 17.66 -10.57 18.21
C THR A 330 17.58 -11.16 16.79
N PRO A 331 17.80 -10.39 15.71
CA PRO A 331 17.65 -10.87 14.33
C PRO A 331 18.60 -12.01 13.96
N ASP A 332 19.72 -12.17 14.66
CA ASP A 332 20.67 -13.26 14.45
C ASP A 332 20.22 -14.61 15.03
N ASN A 333 19.18 -14.60 15.89
CA ASN A 333 18.51 -15.82 16.33
C ASN A 333 17.53 -16.38 15.28
N LEU A 334 17.34 -15.73 14.13
CA LEU A 334 16.43 -16.17 13.07
C LEU A 334 17.17 -16.90 11.95
N CYS A 335 16.72 -18.12 11.62
CA CYS A 335 17.17 -18.88 10.44
C CYS A 335 16.76 -18.17 9.14
N LEU A 336 15.51 -17.73 9.04
CA LEU A 336 14.96 -17.04 7.88
C LEU A 336 14.63 -15.59 8.24
N LYS A 337 15.24 -14.64 7.53
CA LYS A 337 15.08 -13.20 7.79
C LYS A 337 15.28 -12.33 6.55
N ILE A 338 14.99 -11.04 6.66
CA ILE A 338 15.35 -10.03 5.66
C ILE A 338 16.47 -9.16 6.22
N VAL A 339 17.50 -8.91 5.41
CA VAL A 339 18.67 -8.10 5.74
C VAL A 339 18.80 -6.94 4.73
N PRO A 340 18.84 -5.68 5.15
CA PRO A 340 18.66 -5.22 6.53
C PRO A 340 17.21 -5.38 7.00
N GLU A 341 17.02 -5.62 8.30
CA GLU A 341 15.68 -5.54 8.88
C GLU A 341 15.15 -4.10 8.76
N ARG A 342 13.86 -3.95 8.45
CA ARG A 342 13.24 -2.63 8.33
C ARG A 342 13.13 -2.01 9.71
N VAL A 343 13.96 -1.00 9.98
CA VAL A 343 13.80 -0.14 11.16
C VAL A 343 12.41 0.49 11.09
N LYS A 344 11.57 0.25 12.10
CA LYS A 344 10.27 0.94 12.22
C LYS A 344 10.55 2.39 12.61
N PRO A 345 10.31 3.40 11.74
CA PRO A 345 10.57 4.78 12.10
C PRO A 345 9.52 5.21 13.12
N ILE A 346 9.94 5.53 14.35
CA ILE A 346 9.07 6.17 15.34
C ILE A 346 8.95 7.64 14.94
N ILE A 347 8.15 7.94 13.92
CA ILE A 347 7.77 9.31 13.62
C ILE A 347 6.74 9.72 14.66
N ALA A 348 7.13 10.62 15.57
CA ALA A 348 6.18 11.30 16.43
C ALA A 348 5.19 12.06 15.55
N LYS A 349 3.93 11.61 15.52
CA LYS A 349 2.87 12.30 14.77
C LYS A 349 2.67 13.68 15.36
N THR A 350 3.14 14.71 14.67
CA THR A 350 2.81 16.09 15.00
C THR A 350 1.52 16.45 14.25
N PRO A 351 0.36 16.54 14.93
CA PRO A 351 -0.93 16.72 14.26
C PRO A 351 -1.03 18.10 13.61
N LEU A 352 -1.87 18.18 12.57
CA LEU A 352 -2.23 19.47 11.98
C LEU A 352 -3.07 20.28 13.00
N SER A 353 -2.84 21.59 13.08
CA SER A 353 -3.54 22.44 14.04
C SER A 353 -3.95 23.78 13.45
N LYS A 354 -5.05 24.35 13.97
CA LYS A 354 -5.55 25.68 13.61
C LYS A 354 -4.45 26.74 13.62
N LYS A 355 -3.61 26.76 14.66
CA LYS A 355 -2.52 27.71 14.82
C LYS A 355 -1.57 27.65 13.62
N ILE A 356 -1.12 26.45 13.27
CA ILE A 356 -0.17 26.26 12.17
C ILE A 356 -0.75 26.66 10.80
N LEU A 357 -2.07 26.47 10.60
CA LEU A 357 -2.75 26.94 9.39
C LEU A 357 -2.90 28.46 9.36
N LEU A 358 -3.21 29.09 10.50
CA LEU A 358 -3.25 30.56 10.63
C LEU A 358 -1.88 31.20 10.39
N ASP A 359 -0.83 30.64 11.00
CA ASP A 359 0.56 31.08 10.80
C ASP A 359 0.97 30.93 9.32
N PHE A 360 0.53 29.85 8.63
CA PHE A 360 0.80 29.64 7.21
C PHE A 360 0.00 30.60 6.29
N ILE A 361 -1.25 30.92 6.63
CA ILE A 361 -2.04 31.96 5.93
C ILE A 361 -1.34 33.32 6.05
N GLN A 362 -0.77 33.67 7.20
CA GLN A 362 0.00 34.91 7.37
C GLN A 362 1.23 34.93 6.46
N VAL A 363 1.97 33.83 6.35
CA VAL A 363 3.08 33.70 5.40
C VAL A 363 2.59 33.95 3.96
N ILE A 364 1.53 33.28 3.51
CA ILE A 364 0.98 33.45 2.17
C ILE A 364 0.56 34.91 1.93
N LYS A 365 -0.20 35.52 2.85
CA LYS A 365 -0.64 36.93 2.76
C LYS A 365 0.53 37.91 2.69
N SER A 366 1.61 37.66 3.44
CA SER A 366 2.82 38.50 3.41
C SER A 366 3.54 38.50 2.06
N GLN A 367 3.32 37.47 1.23
CA GLN A 367 3.92 37.31 -0.10
C GLN A 367 2.94 37.62 -1.25
N MET A 368 1.69 37.97 -0.95
CA MET A 368 0.71 38.37 -1.97
C MET A 368 1.11 39.69 -2.63
N THR A 369 0.89 39.79 -3.94
CA THR A 369 1.00 41.06 -4.69
C THR A 369 -0.02 42.09 -4.17
N LEU A 370 0.23 43.38 -4.40
CA LEU A 370 -0.76 44.44 -4.12
C LEU A 370 -2.11 44.16 -4.82
N TYR A 371 -2.09 43.50 -5.98
CA TYR A 371 -3.29 43.09 -6.69
C TYR A 371 -4.04 41.96 -5.94
N ALA A 372 -3.33 40.91 -5.52
CA ALA A 372 -3.91 39.81 -4.73
C ALA A 372 -4.45 40.24 -3.36
N GLN A 373 -3.80 41.22 -2.71
CA GLN A 373 -4.27 41.83 -1.46
C GLN A 373 -5.61 42.56 -1.63
N LEU A 374 -5.91 43.09 -2.82
CA LEU A 374 -7.15 43.81 -3.12
C LEU A 374 -8.23 42.92 -3.78
N ASN A 375 -7.87 41.74 -4.30
CA ASN A 375 -8.76 40.88 -5.06
C ASN A 375 -9.45 39.79 -4.19
N LYS A 376 -10.13 38.84 -4.85
CA LYS A 376 -10.89 37.76 -4.22
C LYS A 376 -10.01 36.79 -3.40
N LYS A 377 -8.73 36.65 -3.74
CA LYS A 377 -7.75 35.74 -3.11
C LYS A 377 -7.47 36.13 -1.66
N SER A 378 -7.20 37.40 -1.35
CA SER A 378 -7.03 37.84 0.05
C SER A 378 -8.33 37.71 0.84
N LYS A 379 -9.48 38.09 0.25
CA LYS A 379 -10.79 37.97 0.91
C LYS A 379 -11.12 36.53 1.31
N LEU A 380 -10.75 35.55 0.49
CA LEU A 380 -10.90 34.13 0.79
C LEU A 380 -9.90 33.65 1.86
N ALA A 381 -8.65 34.12 1.82
CA ALA A 381 -7.68 33.84 2.88
C ALA A 381 -8.16 34.38 4.24
N ASP A 382 -8.77 35.58 4.26
CA ASP A 382 -9.38 36.19 5.45
C ASP A 382 -10.63 35.41 5.93
N LYS A 383 -11.51 34.98 5.02
CA LYS A 383 -12.64 34.10 5.34
C LYS A 383 -12.18 32.81 6.02
N ILE A 384 -11.16 32.14 5.47
CA ILE A 384 -10.61 30.89 6.03
C ILE A 384 -9.95 31.15 7.39
N ALA A 385 -9.21 32.25 7.55
CA ALA A 385 -8.60 32.60 8.83
C ALA A 385 -9.63 32.87 9.93
N ASN A 386 -10.72 33.61 9.62
CA ASN A 386 -11.81 33.85 10.55
C ASN A 386 -12.53 32.54 10.90
N ASP A 387 -12.84 31.71 9.91
CA ASP A 387 -13.44 30.38 10.13
C ASP A 387 -12.57 29.51 11.05
N LEU A 388 -11.24 29.48 10.85
CA LEU A 388 -10.28 28.78 11.71
C LEU A 388 -10.26 29.30 13.16
N GLN A 389 -10.54 30.57 13.39
CA GLN A 389 -10.66 31.14 14.73
C GLN A 389 -12.00 30.75 15.38
N GLU A 390 -13.12 30.95 14.67
CA GLU A 390 -14.48 30.86 15.19
C GLU A 390 -15.02 29.42 15.32
N LYS A 391 -14.70 28.53 14.37
CA LYS A 391 -15.33 27.19 14.25
C LYS A 391 -14.42 26.09 14.78
N SER A 392 -14.99 25.08 15.44
CA SER A 392 -14.26 23.84 15.76
C SER A 392 -14.03 23.02 14.50
N PHE A 393 -12.83 22.43 14.36
CA PHE A 393 -12.49 21.51 13.28
C PHE A 393 -11.77 20.29 13.86
N THR A 394 -12.11 19.12 13.34
CA THR A 394 -11.35 17.87 13.48
C THR A 394 -10.02 17.94 12.70
N GLU A 395 -9.11 17.00 12.95
CA GLU A 395 -7.85 16.92 12.19
C GLU A 395 -8.10 16.67 10.68
N GLU A 396 -9.17 15.95 10.35
CA GLU A 396 -9.67 15.73 8.99
C GLU A 396 -10.14 17.04 8.34
N GLU A 397 -11.04 17.78 8.99
CA GLU A 397 -11.52 19.04 8.42
C GLU A 397 -10.37 20.05 8.28
N LEU A 398 -9.39 20.05 9.20
CA LEU A 398 -8.16 20.83 9.05
C LEU A 398 -7.33 20.43 7.81
N SER A 399 -7.31 19.16 7.39
CA SER A 399 -6.62 18.75 6.14
C SER A 399 -7.36 19.26 4.91
N PHE A 400 -8.69 19.34 4.95
CA PHE A 400 -9.48 19.99 3.89
C PHE A 400 -9.26 21.51 3.86
N VAL A 401 -9.21 22.18 5.03
CA VAL A 401 -8.82 23.60 5.10
C VAL A 401 -7.41 23.82 4.55
N LEU A 402 -6.47 22.91 4.80
CA LEU A 402 -5.13 22.97 4.21
C LEU A 402 -5.17 22.87 2.68
N ARG A 403 -6.02 22.03 2.09
CA ARG A 403 -6.20 21.98 0.62
C ARG A 403 -6.69 23.32 0.08
N ASP A 404 -7.65 23.97 0.75
CA ASP A 404 -8.16 25.28 0.34
C ASP A 404 -7.08 26.37 0.42
N ILE A 405 -6.27 26.38 1.48
CA ILE A 405 -5.13 27.31 1.62
C ILE A 405 -4.08 27.07 0.52
N LEU A 406 -3.78 25.81 0.20
CA LEU A 406 -2.84 25.46 -0.88
C LEU A 406 -3.41 25.73 -2.27
N ALA A 407 -4.72 25.61 -2.49
CA ALA A 407 -5.38 25.99 -3.73
C ALA A 407 -5.28 27.50 -3.98
N LEU A 408 -5.48 28.31 -2.93
CA LEU A 408 -5.21 29.76 -2.98
C LEU A 408 -3.75 30.04 -3.33
N GLN A 409 -2.79 29.35 -2.70
CA GLN A 409 -1.37 29.51 -3.02
C GLN A 409 -1.05 29.16 -4.47
N LEU A 410 -1.59 28.05 -4.98
CA LEU A 410 -1.30 27.54 -6.32
C LEU A 410 -1.90 28.42 -7.43
N GLN A 411 -3.03 29.09 -7.18
CA GLN A 411 -3.72 29.90 -8.17
C GLN A 411 -2.86 31.08 -8.66
N GLN A 412 -2.49 31.03 -9.95
CA GLN A 412 -1.76 32.08 -10.65
C GLN A 412 -2.67 33.28 -10.94
N GLU A 413 -2.07 34.46 -10.98
CA GLU A 413 -2.76 35.74 -11.18
C GLU A 413 -2.64 36.18 -12.64
N SER A 414 -3.72 36.76 -13.19
CA SER A 414 -3.76 37.23 -14.58
C SER A 414 -2.69 38.26 -14.94
N TYR A 415 -2.17 39.01 -13.96
CA TYR A 415 -1.13 40.02 -14.13
C TYR A 415 0.32 39.53 -13.90
N SER A 416 0.53 38.29 -13.42
CA SER A 416 1.89 37.82 -13.07
C SER A 416 2.76 37.46 -14.26
N ALA A 417 2.19 37.36 -15.47
CA ALA A 417 2.86 36.76 -16.63
C ALA A 417 3.89 37.66 -17.35
N TRP A 418 3.97 38.97 -17.05
CA TRP A 418 4.68 39.93 -17.93
C TRP A 418 5.83 40.75 -17.30
N PHE A 419 5.93 41.00 -15.98
CA PHE A 419 6.82 42.09 -15.51
C PHE A 419 7.66 41.99 -14.21
N PHE A 420 7.65 40.92 -13.40
CA PHE A 420 8.45 40.92 -12.14
C PHE A 420 9.26 39.64 -11.83
N SER A 421 10.56 39.85 -11.57
CA SER A 421 11.62 39.09 -10.86
C SER A 421 11.61 37.54 -10.82
N PRO A 422 12.75 36.86 -11.06
CA PRO A 422 12.81 35.41 -11.28
C PRO A 422 12.78 34.53 -10.01
N ILE A 423 12.69 35.10 -8.81
CA ILE A 423 12.25 34.35 -7.62
C ILE A 423 10.75 34.52 -7.56
N SER A 424 10.03 33.48 -8.00
CA SER A 424 8.58 33.50 -7.89
C SER A 424 8.21 33.52 -6.40
N TRP A 425 7.18 34.26 -6.01
CA TRP A 425 6.68 34.29 -4.62
C TRP A 425 6.34 32.88 -4.08
N ASN A 426 5.99 31.96 -5.00
CA ASN A 426 5.92 30.52 -4.76
C ASN A 426 7.20 29.94 -4.14
N ASP A 427 8.40 30.33 -4.60
CA ASP A 427 9.68 29.86 -4.07
C ASP A 427 9.87 30.27 -2.60
N VAL A 428 9.38 31.45 -2.19
CA VAL A 428 9.42 31.88 -0.79
C VAL A 428 8.50 31.01 0.08
N VAL A 429 7.28 30.73 -0.39
CA VAL A 429 6.33 29.87 0.33
C VAL A 429 6.83 28.41 0.37
N MET A 430 7.41 27.91 -0.72
CA MET A 430 8.04 26.58 -0.79
C MET A 430 9.24 26.45 0.13
N ASN A 431 10.09 27.48 0.22
CA ASN A 431 11.23 27.51 1.14
C ASN A 431 10.74 27.49 2.59
N LYS A 432 9.74 28.31 2.94
CA LYS A 432 9.12 28.32 4.28
C LYS A 432 8.48 26.97 4.63
N LEU A 433 7.68 26.40 3.74
CA LEU A 433 7.01 25.10 3.92
C LEU A 433 7.99 23.95 4.19
N ASN A 434 9.21 24.03 3.66
CA ASN A 434 10.24 23.01 3.85
C ASN A 434 11.03 23.15 5.16
N THR A 435 10.86 24.23 5.93
CA THR A 435 11.46 24.40 7.26
C THR A 435 10.78 23.52 8.34
N SER A 436 11.34 23.49 9.55
CA SER A 436 10.73 22.82 10.71
C SER A 436 9.46 23.52 11.22
N GLU A 437 9.27 24.82 10.95
CA GLU A 437 8.13 25.64 11.36
C GLU A 437 6.79 25.06 10.88
N PHE A 438 6.77 24.59 9.62
CA PHE A 438 5.59 24.01 8.97
C PHE A 438 5.69 22.49 8.79
N ALA A 439 6.49 21.81 9.62
CA ALA A 439 6.68 20.36 9.52
C ALA A 439 5.37 19.53 9.52
N PRO A 440 4.31 19.85 10.28
CA PRO A 440 3.03 19.16 10.18
C PRO A 440 2.37 19.29 8.81
N ILE A 441 2.37 20.49 8.21
CA ILE A 441 1.87 20.71 6.85
C ILE A 441 2.71 19.89 5.85
N ARG A 442 4.03 19.95 5.98
CA ARG A 442 4.97 19.21 5.13
C ARG A 442 4.70 17.71 5.16
N LEU A 443 4.50 17.14 6.36
CA LEU A 443 4.21 15.72 6.56
C LEU A 443 2.80 15.30 6.08
N CYS A 444 1.80 16.18 6.14
CA CYS A 444 0.49 15.93 5.52
C CYS A 444 0.60 15.81 3.99
N ILE A 445 1.38 16.69 3.36
CA ILE A 445 1.58 16.69 1.90
C ILE A 445 2.41 15.48 1.48
N ARG A 446 3.50 15.24 2.23
CA ARG A 446 4.62 14.38 1.87
C ARG A 446 5.08 13.57 3.10
N PRO A 447 4.46 12.41 3.36
CA PRO A 447 4.71 11.63 4.58
C PRO A 447 6.12 11.05 4.69
N ASP A 448 6.82 10.85 3.55
CA ASP A 448 8.21 10.37 3.49
C ASP A 448 9.23 11.31 4.17
N GLY A 449 8.81 12.54 4.52
CA GLY A 449 9.65 13.55 5.18
C GLY A 449 10.61 14.29 4.25
N ASN A 450 10.68 13.92 2.97
CA ASN A 450 11.49 14.60 1.97
C ASN A 450 10.97 16.02 1.69
N PRO A 451 11.79 16.91 1.10
CA PRO A 451 11.33 18.23 0.70
C PRO A 451 10.12 18.17 -0.24
N VAL A 452 9.09 18.93 0.10
CA VAL A 452 7.89 19.13 -0.72
C VAL A 452 8.28 19.91 -1.96
N LYS A 453 7.76 19.47 -3.12
CA LYS A 453 7.89 20.12 -4.43
C LYS A 453 6.54 20.69 -4.87
N MET A 454 6.56 21.59 -5.87
CA MET A 454 5.33 22.17 -6.43
C MET A 454 4.39 21.13 -7.06
N THR A 455 4.96 20.03 -7.59
CA THR A 455 4.22 18.84 -8.04
C THR A 455 3.40 18.23 -6.90
N ASP A 456 4.00 18.14 -5.71
CA ASP A 456 3.45 17.47 -4.54
C ASP A 456 2.28 18.30 -3.97
N LEU A 457 2.36 19.64 -4.04
CA LEU A 457 1.24 20.53 -3.73
C LEU A 457 0.04 20.31 -4.66
N ARG A 458 0.27 20.29 -5.98
CA ARG A 458 -0.82 20.06 -6.96
C ARG A 458 -1.43 18.67 -6.81
N CYS A 459 -0.62 17.65 -6.53
CA CYS A 459 -1.10 16.32 -6.19
C CYS A 459 -1.84 16.26 -4.84
N TYR A 460 -1.48 17.09 -3.85
CA TYR A 460 -2.22 17.19 -2.57
C TYR A 460 -3.62 17.80 -2.76
N VAL A 461 -3.74 18.83 -3.59
CA VAL A 461 -5.01 19.53 -3.82
C VAL A 461 -5.90 18.79 -4.83
N LEU A 462 -5.37 18.36 -5.98
CA LEU A 462 -6.16 17.82 -7.10
C LEU A 462 -6.09 16.29 -7.27
N GLY A 463 -5.28 15.60 -6.46
CA GLY A 463 -4.98 14.17 -6.64
C GLY A 463 -4.05 13.84 -7.81
N LYS A 464 -3.66 14.83 -8.62
CA LYS A 464 -2.79 14.67 -9.80
C LYS A 464 -2.07 15.97 -10.14
N ASP A 465 -0.94 15.84 -10.82
CA ASP A 465 -0.19 17.00 -11.30
C ASP A 465 -0.85 17.60 -12.55
N VAL A 466 -1.67 18.64 -12.38
CA VAL A 466 -2.30 19.39 -13.49
C VAL A 466 -1.97 20.88 -13.34
N PRO A 467 -0.82 21.36 -13.86
CA PRO A 467 -0.43 22.77 -13.76
C PRO A 467 -1.44 23.73 -14.40
N SER A 468 -2.09 23.30 -15.49
CA SER A 468 -3.08 24.10 -16.23
C SER A 468 -4.36 24.39 -15.44
N TYR A 469 -4.65 23.63 -14.38
CA TYR A 469 -5.83 23.87 -13.54
C TYR A 469 -5.74 25.23 -12.85
N PHE A 470 -4.56 25.57 -12.31
CA PHE A 470 -4.28 26.81 -11.59
C PHE A 470 -3.76 27.95 -12.47
N ALA A 471 -3.89 27.82 -13.80
CA ALA A 471 -3.49 28.85 -14.74
C ALA A 471 -4.41 30.09 -14.62
N PRO A 472 -3.94 31.30 -15.00
CA PRO A 472 -4.66 32.54 -14.71
C PRO A 472 -6.05 32.63 -15.35
N GLN A 473 -6.27 32.03 -16.51
CA GLN A 473 -7.57 32.01 -17.18
C GLN A 473 -8.68 31.33 -16.36
N ASN A 474 -8.32 30.46 -15.40
CA ASN A 474 -9.26 29.75 -14.52
C ASN A 474 -9.43 30.45 -13.15
N GLU A 475 -8.75 31.58 -12.90
CA GLU A 475 -8.69 32.26 -11.60
C GLU A 475 -10.09 32.54 -11.03
N ASN A 476 -11.00 33.10 -11.84
CA ASN A 476 -12.35 33.43 -11.40
C ASN A 476 -13.21 32.20 -11.11
N GLU A 477 -13.04 31.10 -11.84
CA GLU A 477 -13.79 29.86 -11.64
C GLU A 477 -13.33 29.17 -10.34
N ASN A 478 -12.03 28.94 -10.21
CA ASN A 478 -11.41 28.29 -9.05
C ASN A 478 -11.70 29.05 -7.75
N LEU A 479 -11.53 30.38 -7.73
CA LEU A 479 -11.82 31.19 -6.54
C LEU A 479 -13.31 31.29 -6.23
N SER A 480 -14.21 31.12 -7.22
CA SER A 480 -15.66 31.13 -6.97
C SER A 480 -16.16 29.79 -6.44
N ALA A 481 -15.62 28.66 -6.91
CA ALA A 481 -15.83 27.36 -6.28
C ALA A 481 -15.37 27.38 -4.80
N LEU A 482 -14.22 28.02 -4.52
CA LEU A 482 -13.73 28.16 -3.15
C LEU A 482 -14.60 29.05 -2.24
N GLU A 483 -15.34 30.00 -2.83
CA GLU A 483 -16.20 30.91 -2.07
C GLU A 483 -17.53 30.26 -1.66
N GLN A 484 -18.13 29.48 -2.58
CA GLN A 484 -19.46 28.90 -2.43
C GLN A 484 -19.52 27.76 -1.40
N THR A 485 -18.41 27.05 -1.20
CA THR A 485 -18.37 25.89 -0.31
C THR A 485 -18.00 26.30 1.14
N PRO A 486 -18.53 25.61 2.19
CA PRO A 486 -18.11 25.83 3.58
C PRO A 486 -16.65 25.41 3.84
N THR A 487 -15.91 26.19 4.64
CA THR A 487 -14.55 25.87 5.08
C THR A 487 -14.53 24.56 5.87
N GLY A 488 -13.57 23.67 5.59
CA GLY A 488 -13.46 22.37 6.27
C GLY A 488 -14.25 21.22 5.64
N THR A 489 -14.76 21.38 4.42
CA THR A 489 -15.37 20.28 3.63
C THR A 489 -14.43 19.89 2.49
N ASP A 490 -14.36 18.61 2.10
CA ASP A 490 -13.59 18.23 0.91
C ASP A 490 -14.28 18.72 -0.36
N ARG A 491 -13.52 19.38 -1.23
CA ARG A 491 -14.01 20.12 -2.41
C ARG A 491 -13.42 19.64 -3.72
N TYR A 492 -12.52 18.65 -3.67
CA TYR A 492 -11.74 18.22 -4.82
C TYR A 492 -12.14 16.81 -5.23
N PRO A 493 -13.38 16.59 -5.74
CA PRO A 493 -13.89 15.28 -6.12
C PRO A 493 -13.18 14.68 -7.35
N SER A 494 -12.10 15.29 -7.85
CA SER A 494 -11.15 14.67 -8.78
C SER A 494 -10.24 13.62 -8.10
N LEU A 495 -10.18 13.64 -6.76
CA LEU A 495 -9.70 12.55 -5.91
C LEU A 495 -10.72 11.40 -5.79
N ILE A 496 -11.95 11.60 -6.26
CA ILE A 496 -13.10 10.72 -6.03
C ILE A 496 -13.65 10.19 -7.37
#